data_AF-A0A4V1EAC2-F1
#
_entry.id   AF-A0A4V1EAC2-F1
#
_cell.length_a   1.000
_cell.length_b   1.000
_cell.length_c   1.000
_cell.angle_alpha   90.00
_cell.angle_beta   90.00
_cell.angle_gamma   90.00
#
_symmetry.space_group_name_H-M   'P 1'
#
loop_
_entity.id
_entity.type
_entity.pdbx_description
1 polymer ?
#
loop_
_entity_poly.entity_id
_entity_poly.type
_entity_poly.pdbx_seq_one_letter_code
_entity_poly.pdbx_strand_id
1 'polypeptide(L)'
;MRNADRGWYASSDHYKISTLFIFGEFLAIVRSIERELGYLPHESTNRGKSFNAKVYGPFRAMTSFAYFRTVAADADDIGASGVPRLMLTAIGEKMLTEQGRVREFTDFATLFSNDPRFRKWFDDLDKFLLEATTINELSWDRLIALGANLRLLVTFLDPKSKLLDQRDVANLDLIKNQQVRSALNAEIAEQ
;
A
#
# COMPACT_ATOMS: atom_id res chain seq x y z
N MET A 1 13.01 -7.11 -17.71
CA MET A 1 11.61 -6.94 -18.16
C MET A 1 10.75 -6.88 -16.92
N ARG A 2 10.00 -5.79 -16.70
CA ARG A 2 9.26 -5.55 -15.45
C ARG A 2 7.87 -6.19 -15.54
N ASN A 3 7.26 -6.51 -14.39
CA ASN A 3 5.93 -7.13 -14.36
C ASN A 3 4.85 -6.25 -15.00
N ALA A 4 4.98 -4.92 -14.87
CA ALA A 4 4.09 -3.95 -15.51
C ALA A 4 4.13 -4.07 -17.05
N ASP A 5 5.33 -4.22 -17.63
CA ASP A 5 5.53 -4.38 -19.08
C ASP A 5 4.85 -5.64 -19.65
N ARG A 6 4.57 -6.64 -18.78
CA ARG A 6 3.90 -7.88 -19.16
C ARG A 6 2.37 -7.84 -18.98
N GLY A 7 1.83 -6.77 -18.40
CA GLY A 7 0.38 -6.63 -18.15
C GLY A 7 -0.20 -7.76 -17.30
N TRP A 8 0.61 -8.38 -16.42
CA TRP A 8 0.21 -9.59 -15.70
C TRP A 8 -0.95 -9.38 -14.74
N TYR A 9 -1.09 -8.19 -14.18
CA TYR A 9 -2.23 -7.88 -13.31
C TYR A 9 -3.57 -7.98 -14.04
N ALA A 10 -3.62 -7.58 -15.32
CA ALA A 10 -4.82 -7.65 -16.15
C ALA A 10 -5.00 -9.03 -16.81
N SER A 11 -3.92 -9.75 -17.09
CA SER A 11 -3.93 -10.96 -17.93
C SER A 11 -3.76 -12.29 -17.17
N SER A 12 -3.36 -12.27 -15.90
CA SER A 12 -3.13 -13.47 -15.10
C SER A 12 -3.93 -13.42 -13.79
N ASP A 13 -4.96 -14.25 -13.70
CA ASP A 13 -5.80 -14.38 -12.51
C ASP A 13 -4.98 -14.72 -11.27
N HIS A 14 -4.00 -15.62 -11.42
CA HIS A 14 -3.11 -15.98 -10.32
C HIS A 14 -2.29 -14.77 -9.84
N TYR A 15 -1.75 -13.97 -10.76
CA TYR A 15 -0.99 -12.78 -10.40
C TYR A 15 -1.88 -11.73 -9.71
N LYS A 16 -3.11 -11.54 -10.21
CA LYS A 16 -4.10 -10.64 -9.60
C LYS A 16 -4.43 -11.08 -8.18
N ILE A 17 -4.85 -12.33 -8.00
CA ILE A 17 -5.29 -12.86 -6.69
C ILE A 17 -4.14 -12.82 -5.68
N SER A 18 -2.94 -13.24 -6.07
CA SER A 18 -1.75 -13.18 -5.20
C SER A 18 -1.38 -11.74 -4.83
N THR A 19 -1.48 -10.79 -5.77
CA THR A 19 -1.26 -9.37 -5.48
C THR A 19 -2.28 -8.85 -4.46
N LEU A 20 -3.58 -9.07 -4.70
CA LEU A 20 -4.65 -8.65 -3.77
C LEU A 20 -4.49 -9.28 -2.38
N PHE A 21 -4.07 -10.54 -2.32
CA PHE A 21 -3.76 -11.22 -1.07
C PHE A 21 -2.65 -10.50 -0.29
N ILE A 22 -1.51 -10.21 -0.92
CA ILE A 22 -0.36 -9.55 -0.27
C ILE A 22 -0.76 -8.17 0.28
N PHE A 23 -1.55 -7.41 -0.47
CA PHE A 23 -2.13 -6.17 0.01
C PHE A 23 -3.02 -6.39 1.24
N GLY A 24 -3.92 -7.37 1.15
CA GLY A 24 -4.81 -7.74 2.25
C GLY A 24 -4.06 -8.15 3.51
N GLU A 25 -3.01 -8.96 3.37
CA GLU A 25 -2.14 -9.39 4.46
C GLU A 25 -1.44 -8.21 5.13
N PHE A 26 -0.85 -7.29 4.34
CA PHE A 26 -0.25 -6.07 4.88
C PHE A 26 -1.27 -5.23 5.67
N LEU A 27 -2.46 -5.02 5.10
CA LEU A 27 -3.52 -4.24 5.75
C LEU A 27 -4.01 -4.92 7.04
N ALA A 28 -4.07 -6.25 7.07
CA ALA A 28 -4.40 -7.02 8.26
C ALA A 28 -3.35 -6.87 9.36
N ILE A 29 -2.06 -6.92 9.00
CA ILE A 29 -0.96 -6.71 9.95
C ILE A 29 -1.05 -5.30 10.57
N VAL A 30 -1.26 -4.26 9.75
CA VAL A 30 -1.43 -2.91 10.26
C VAL A 30 -2.66 -2.82 11.17
N ARG A 31 -3.76 -3.49 10.82
CA ARG A 31 -4.96 -3.51 11.66
C ARG A 31 -4.71 -4.20 13.02
N SER A 32 -3.93 -5.28 13.04
CA SER A 32 -3.53 -5.94 14.29
C SER A 32 -2.64 -5.03 15.13
N ILE A 33 -1.66 -4.36 14.52
CA ILE A 33 -0.83 -3.34 15.18
C ILE A 33 -1.71 -2.24 15.80
N GLU A 34 -2.68 -1.71 15.06
CA GLU A 34 -3.61 -0.68 15.55
C GLU A 34 -4.42 -1.16 16.76
N ARG A 35 -4.93 -2.39 16.72
CA ARG A 35 -5.73 -2.97 17.80
C ARG A 35 -4.92 -3.21 19.06
N GLU A 36 -3.72 -3.78 18.91
CA GLU A 36 -2.86 -4.17 20.04
C GLU A 36 -2.07 -2.98 20.61
N LEU A 37 -1.63 -2.04 19.77
CA LEU A 37 -0.76 -0.92 20.16
C LEU A 37 -1.50 0.41 20.26
N GLY A 38 -2.77 0.50 19.85
CA GLY A 38 -3.59 1.72 19.91
C GLY A 38 -3.78 2.30 21.32
N TYR A 39 -3.38 1.55 22.35
CA TYR A 39 -3.48 1.94 23.76
C TYR A 39 -2.15 2.01 24.51
N LEU A 40 -0.98 1.83 23.86
CA LEU A 40 0.27 2.03 24.58
C LEU A 40 0.51 3.53 24.73
N PRO A 41 0.47 4.10 25.97
CA PRO A 41 0.91 5.47 26.17
C PRO A 41 2.36 5.52 25.73
N HIS A 42 2.64 6.19 24.61
CA HIS A 42 3.99 6.26 24.05
C HIS A 42 4.86 7.13 24.96
N GLU A 43 5.43 6.52 26.00
CA GLU A 43 6.57 7.01 26.74
C GLU A 43 7.84 6.93 25.86
N SER A 44 7.84 7.65 24.73
CA SER A 44 9.02 8.29 24.11
C SER A 44 8.59 8.98 22.82
N THR A 45 8.78 10.29 22.78
CA THR A 45 8.13 11.23 21.87
C THR A 45 8.64 11.22 20.42
N ASN A 46 9.68 10.45 20.07
CA ASN A 46 10.30 10.48 18.73
C ASN A 46 10.31 9.11 18.01
N ARG A 47 10.67 8.01 18.69
CA ARG A 47 10.70 6.68 18.05
C ARG A 47 9.30 6.18 17.69
N GLY A 48 8.33 6.38 18.58
CA GLY A 48 6.92 6.06 18.29
C GLY A 48 6.37 6.88 17.13
N LYS A 49 6.73 8.17 17.02
CA LYS A 49 6.37 9.00 15.87
C LYS A 49 6.97 8.48 14.56
N SER A 50 8.26 8.13 14.58
CA SER A 50 8.94 7.58 13.40
C SER A 50 8.31 6.25 12.96
N PHE A 51 8.06 5.32 13.90
CA PHE A 51 7.37 4.07 13.60
C PHE A 51 5.99 4.30 12.99
N ASN A 52 5.16 5.14 13.61
CA ASN A 52 3.84 5.49 13.08
C ASN A 52 3.94 6.10 11.68
N ALA A 53 4.89 7.01 11.44
CA ALA A 53 5.09 7.60 10.13
C ALA A 53 5.43 6.53 9.07
N LYS A 54 6.31 5.58 9.37
CA LYS A 54 6.67 4.50 8.43
C LYS A 54 5.55 3.49 8.21
N VAL A 55 4.82 3.09 9.26
CA VAL A 55 3.69 2.16 9.16
C VAL A 55 2.51 2.75 8.37
N TYR A 56 2.22 4.05 8.54
CA TYR A 56 1.13 4.71 7.84
C TYR A 56 1.54 5.37 6.51
N GLY A 57 2.83 5.39 6.18
CA GLY A 57 3.35 5.85 4.89
C GLY A 57 2.64 5.21 3.69
N PRO A 58 2.48 3.87 3.64
CA PRO A 58 1.69 3.18 2.62
C PRO A 58 0.25 3.70 2.48
N PHE A 59 -0.44 3.95 3.60
CA PHE A 59 -1.78 4.55 3.57
C PHE A 59 -1.75 5.97 3.03
N ARG A 60 -0.80 6.79 3.47
CA ARG A 60 -0.63 8.15 2.99
C ARG A 60 -0.43 8.17 1.46
N ALA A 61 0.38 7.27 0.91
CA ALA A 61 0.59 7.18 -0.54
C ALA A 61 -0.71 6.85 -1.30
N MET A 62 -1.49 5.90 -0.80
CA MET A 62 -2.73 5.47 -1.46
C MET A 62 -3.91 6.45 -1.29
N THR A 63 -3.99 7.16 -0.17
CA THR A 63 -5.22 7.88 0.20
C THR A 63 -5.05 9.40 0.28
N SER A 64 -3.83 9.91 0.34
CA SER A 64 -3.58 11.33 0.67
C SER A 64 -3.39 12.19 -0.56
N PHE A 65 -3.77 13.46 -0.44
CA PHE A 65 -3.36 14.54 -1.34
C PHE A 65 -1.93 15.01 -1.07
N ALA A 66 -1.28 14.54 -0.01
CA ALA A 66 -0.01 15.09 0.47
C ALA A 66 1.11 15.13 -0.58
N TYR A 67 1.22 14.10 -1.43
CA TYR A 67 2.19 14.07 -2.53
C TYR A 67 1.76 14.89 -3.75
N PHE A 68 0.48 15.28 -3.83
CA PHE A 68 -0.17 15.88 -4.99
C PHE A 68 -0.62 17.32 -4.77
N ARG A 69 -0.33 17.94 -3.61
CA ARG A 69 -0.85 19.26 -3.22
C ARG A 69 -0.60 20.38 -4.22
N THR A 70 0.49 20.28 -4.97
CA THR A 70 0.95 21.31 -5.93
C THR A 70 0.80 20.86 -7.38
N VAL A 71 0.28 19.65 -7.60
CA VAL A 71 0.15 19.06 -8.94
C VAL A 71 -0.95 19.82 -9.67
N ALA A 72 -0.69 20.17 -10.93
CA ALA A 72 -1.65 20.86 -11.79
C ALA A 72 -2.72 19.89 -12.33
N ALA A 73 -3.43 19.22 -11.43
CA ALA A 73 -4.57 18.35 -11.72
C ALA A 73 -5.77 18.81 -10.90
N ASP A 74 -6.99 18.43 -11.32
CA ASP A 74 -8.19 18.73 -10.55
C ASP A 74 -8.16 17.99 -9.20
N ALA A 75 -8.67 18.64 -8.16
CA ALA A 75 -8.80 18.01 -6.85
C ALA A 75 -9.67 16.75 -6.91
N ASP A 76 -10.67 16.74 -7.79
CA ASP A 76 -11.54 15.58 -8.01
C ASP A 76 -10.78 14.41 -8.63
N ASP A 77 -9.89 14.66 -9.60
CA ASP A 77 -9.03 13.63 -10.22
C ASP A 77 -8.05 13.04 -9.21
N ILE A 78 -7.44 13.89 -8.38
CA ILE A 78 -6.53 13.44 -7.31
C ILE A 78 -7.30 12.61 -6.28
N GLY A 79 -8.53 13.01 -5.93
CA GLY A 79 -9.41 12.26 -5.04
C GLY A 79 -9.79 10.90 -5.60
N ALA A 80 -10.18 10.85 -6.89
CA ALA A 80 -10.60 9.64 -7.57
C ALA A 80 -9.46 8.65 -7.83
N SER A 81 -8.22 9.12 -7.96
CA SER A 81 -7.03 8.26 -8.17
C SER A 81 -6.61 7.44 -6.94
N GLY A 82 -7.13 7.75 -5.75
CA GLY A 82 -6.79 7.09 -4.50
C GLY A 82 -7.78 6.02 -4.07
N VAL A 83 -7.41 5.24 -3.06
CA VAL A 83 -8.34 4.32 -2.38
C VAL A 83 -8.80 4.94 -1.06
N PRO A 84 -10.10 4.98 -0.73
CA PRO A 84 -10.56 5.51 0.55
C PRO A 84 -9.95 4.76 1.74
N ARG A 85 -9.46 5.48 2.76
CA ARG A 85 -8.83 4.86 3.95
C ARG A 85 -9.74 3.86 4.66
N LEU A 86 -11.03 4.17 4.77
CA LEU A 86 -12.01 3.28 5.40
C LEU A 86 -12.12 1.93 4.68
N MET A 87 -11.97 1.92 3.35
CA MET A 87 -11.97 0.67 2.58
C MET A 87 -10.71 -0.15 2.84
N LEU A 88 -9.54 0.50 2.89
CA LEU A 88 -8.28 -0.18 3.27
C LEU A 88 -8.36 -0.79 4.68
N THR A 89 -8.96 -0.07 5.63
CA THR A 89 -9.21 -0.59 6.99
C THR A 89 -10.16 -1.79 6.95
N ALA A 90 -11.25 -1.71 6.19
CA ALA A 90 -12.22 -2.81 6.06
C ALA A 90 -11.60 -4.06 5.44
N ILE A 91 -10.75 -3.90 4.41
CA ILE A 91 -9.98 -5.00 3.83
C ILE A 91 -9.11 -5.66 4.91
N GLY A 92 -8.36 -4.87 5.68
CA GLY A 92 -7.54 -5.38 6.77
C GLY A 92 -8.35 -6.18 7.79
N GLU A 93 -9.53 -5.70 8.18
CA GLU A 93 -10.42 -6.43 9.09
C GLU A 93 -10.96 -7.72 8.49
N LYS A 94 -11.32 -7.74 7.20
CA LYS A 94 -11.81 -8.94 6.51
C LYS A 94 -10.73 -9.99 6.31
N MET A 95 -9.48 -9.57 6.23
CA MET A 95 -8.31 -10.44 6.14
C MET A 95 -7.90 -11.06 7.48
N LEU A 96 -8.51 -10.63 8.59
CA LEU A 96 -8.37 -11.30 9.88
C LEU A 96 -9.41 -12.42 10.02
N THR A 97 -8.95 -13.53 10.61
CA THR A 97 -9.78 -14.61 11.12
C THR A 97 -10.45 -14.20 12.43
N GLU A 98 -11.41 -14.98 12.92
CA GLU A 98 -12.06 -14.72 14.21
C GLU A 98 -11.08 -14.72 15.38
N GLN A 99 -9.99 -15.50 15.26
CA GLN A 99 -8.90 -15.56 16.23
C GLN A 99 -7.87 -14.42 16.07
N GLY A 100 -8.12 -13.46 15.19
CA GLY A 100 -7.23 -12.31 14.96
C GLY A 100 -5.95 -12.62 14.18
N ARG A 101 -5.85 -13.82 13.57
CA ARG A 101 -4.74 -14.18 12.68
C ARG A 101 -5.03 -13.75 11.25
N VAL A 102 -4.00 -13.39 10.49
CA VAL A 102 -4.13 -13.15 9.05
C VAL A 102 -4.55 -14.46 8.35
N ARG A 103 -5.51 -14.37 7.42
CA ARG A 103 -5.95 -15.50 6.59
C ARG A 103 -4.80 -16.03 5.73
N GLU A 104 -4.77 -17.33 5.52
CA GLU A 104 -3.83 -17.95 4.57
C GLU A 104 -4.26 -17.72 3.12
N PHE A 105 -3.31 -17.83 2.19
CA PHE A 105 -3.56 -17.58 0.77
C PHE A 105 -4.64 -18.52 0.18
N THR A 106 -4.63 -19.80 0.55
CA THR A 106 -5.61 -20.79 0.07
C THR A 106 -7.02 -20.46 0.50
N ASP A 107 -7.20 -20.02 1.75
CA ASP A 107 -8.49 -19.58 2.29
C ASP A 107 -8.96 -18.30 1.61
N PHE A 108 -8.05 -17.34 1.44
CA PHE A 108 -8.33 -16.10 0.71
C PHE A 108 -8.80 -16.39 -0.72
N ALA A 109 -8.05 -17.21 -1.47
CA ALA A 109 -8.38 -17.54 -2.85
C ALA A 109 -9.75 -18.24 -2.93
N THR A 110 -10.01 -19.17 -2.02
CA THR A 110 -11.30 -19.89 -1.95
C THR A 110 -12.46 -18.92 -1.68
N LEU A 111 -12.31 -18.00 -0.72
CA LEU A 111 -13.33 -16.98 -0.42
C LEU A 111 -13.51 -16.02 -1.59
N PHE A 112 -12.41 -15.54 -2.17
CA PHE A 112 -12.44 -14.60 -3.27
C PHE A 112 -13.18 -15.18 -4.48
N SER A 113 -12.97 -16.46 -4.80
CA SER A 113 -13.64 -17.16 -5.90
C SER A 113 -15.12 -17.45 -5.63
N ASN A 114 -15.50 -17.75 -4.38
CA ASN A 114 -16.82 -18.30 -4.08
C ASN A 114 -17.77 -17.33 -3.36
N ASP A 115 -17.28 -16.25 -2.75
CA ASP A 115 -18.09 -15.27 -2.03
C ASP A 115 -18.05 -13.89 -2.73
N PRO A 116 -19.11 -13.51 -3.47
CA PRO A 116 -19.21 -12.21 -4.11
C PRO A 116 -19.16 -11.03 -3.13
N ARG A 117 -19.62 -11.21 -1.89
CA ARG A 117 -19.56 -10.16 -0.87
C ARG A 117 -18.15 -9.98 -0.35
N PHE A 118 -17.40 -11.07 -0.19
CA PHE A 118 -15.99 -11.00 0.17
C PHE A 118 -15.19 -10.27 -0.92
N ARG A 119 -15.40 -10.65 -2.19
CA ARG A 119 -14.76 -10.03 -3.35
C ARG A 119 -14.98 -8.51 -3.40
N LYS A 120 -16.21 -8.07 -3.10
CA LYS A 120 -16.62 -6.66 -3.14
C LYS A 120 -15.76 -5.73 -2.27
N TRP A 121 -15.17 -6.23 -1.19
CA TRP A 121 -14.27 -5.43 -0.35
C TRP A 121 -12.98 -5.02 -1.06
N PHE A 122 -12.59 -5.77 -2.11
CA PHE A 122 -11.36 -5.55 -2.86
C PHE A 122 -11.61 -4.80 -4.17
N ASP A 123 -12.85 -4.49 -4.55
CA ASP A 123 -13.18 -3.90 -5.86
C ASP A 123 -12.44 -2.56 -6.09
N ASP A 124 -12.43 -1.66 -5.10
CA ASP A 124 -11.73 -0.37 -5.21
C ASP A 124 -10.22 -0.54 -5.32
N LEU A 125 -9.66 -1.53 -4.61
CA LEU A 125 -8.23 -1.84 -4.69
C LEU A 125 -7.88 -2.47 -6.04
N ASP A 126 -8.70 -3.39 -6.55
CA ASP A 126 -8.52 -4.01 -7.87
C ASP A 126 -8.59 -2.94 -8.96
N LYS A 127 -9.59 -2.05 -8.88
CA LYS A 127 -9.72 -0.90 -9.79
C LYS A 127 -8.50 0.00 -9.73
N PHE A 128 -8.05 0.40 -8.53
CA PHE A 128 -6.86 1.22 -8.35
C PHE A 128 -5.61 0.57 -9.00
N LEU A 129 -5.37 -0.71 -8.72
CA LEU A 129 -4.23 -1.44 -9.26
C LEU A 129 -4.31 -1.59 -10.78
N LEU A 130 -5.51 -1.82 -11.33
CA LEU A 130 -5.73 -1.87 -12.76
C LEU A 130 -5.45 -0.52 -13.42
N GLU A 131 -6.02 0.56 -12.91
CA GLU A 131 -5.84 1.92 -13.44
C GLU A 131 -4.38 2.38 -13.42
N ALA A 132 -3.66 2.06 -12.34
CA ALA A 132 -2.23 2.32 -12.22
C ALA A 132 -1.42 1.63 -13.34
N THR A 133 -1.86 0.46 -13.83
CA THR A 133 -1.14 -0.28 -14.87
C THR A 133 -1.45 0.15 -16.30
N THR A 134 -2.56 0.86 -16.54
CA THR A 134 -3.06 1.03 -17.92
C THR A 134 -3.41 2.44 -18.33
N ILE A 135 -3.83 3.33 -17.41
CA ILE A 135 -4.58 4.55 -17.81
C ILE A 135 -4.20 5.79 -17.00
N ASN A 136 -3.96 5.67 -15.69
CA ASN A 136 -3.94 6.83 -14.79
C ASN A 136 -2.55 7.12 -14.23
N GLU A 137 -1.94 8.22 -14.65
CA GLU A 137 -0.63 8.67 -14.16
C GLU A 137 -0.62 8.95 -12.65
N LEU A 138 -1.72 9.48 -12.10
CA LEU A 138 -1.84 9.72 -10.66
C LEU A 138 -1.88 8.41 -9.87
N SER A 139 -2.68 7.44 -10.32
CA SER A 139 -2.74 6.11 -9.69
C SER A 139 -1.39 5.38 -9.80
N TRP A 140 -0.69 5.53 -10.92
CA TRP A 140 0.66 5.01 -11.11
C TRP A 140 1.68 5.63 -10.15
N ASP A 141 1.69 6.96 -10.04
CA ASP A 141 2.56 7.70 -9.13
C ASP A 141 2.26 7.32 -7.67
N ARG A 142 0.99 7.13 -7.29
CA ARG A 142 0.58 6.60 -5.98
C ARG A 142 1.12 5.20 -5.73
N LEU A 143 1.05 4.31 -6.72
CA LEU A 143 1.56 2.94 -6.61
C LEU A 143 3.08 2.91 -6.41
N ILE A 144 3.83 3.77 -7.10
CA ILE A 144 5.27 3.92 -6.87
C ILE A 144 5.56 4.49 -5.48
N ALA A 145 4.85 5.54 -5.07
CA ALA A 145 5.00 6.13 -3.73
C ALA A 145 4.69 5.13 -2.62
N LEU A 146 3.68 4.28 -2.81
CA LEU A 146 3.35 3.17 -1.92
C LEU A 146 4.50 2.16 -1.85
N GLY A 147 5.03 1.72 -2.99
CA GLY A 147 6.16 0.79 -3.05
C GLY A 147 7.40 1.35 -2.35
N ALA A 148 7.68 2.63 -2.52
CA ALA A 148 8.74 3.33 -1.80
C ALA A 148 8.50 3.31 -0.28
N ASN A 149 7.32 3.70 0.17
CA ASN A 149 6.96 3.69 1.59
C ASN A 149 7.06 2.28 2.22
N LEU A 150 6.72 1.22 1.50
CA LEU A 150 6.92 -0.16 1.96
C LEU A 150 8.41 -0.50 2.11
N ARG A 151 9.28 -0.05 1.19
CA ARG A 151 10.73 -0.20 1.34
C ARG A 151 11.25 0.54 2.55
N LEU A 152 10.80 1.78 2.74
CA LEU A 152 11.14 2.60 3.90
C LEU A 152 10.75 1.94 5.21
N LEU A 153 9.59 1.28 5.26
CA LEU A 153 9.15 0.49 6.42
C LEU A 153 10.05 -0.74 6.65
N VAL A 154 10.39 -1.49 5.59
CA VAL A 154 11.28 -2.65 5.71
C VAL A 154 12.66 -2.24 6.24
N THR A 155 13.27 -1.18 5.69
CA THR A 155 14.56 -0.66 6.18
C THR A 155 14.47 -0.20 7.64
N PHE A 156 13.35 0.39 8.04
CA PHE A 156 13.13 0.78 9.43
C PHE A 156 13.05 -0.44 10.37
N LEU A 157 12.37 -1.51 9.96
CA LEU A 157 12.20 -2.73 10.77
C LEU A 157 13.46 -3.60 10.80
N ASP A 158 14.25 -3.61 9.73
CA ASP A 158 15.49 -4.37 9.61
C ASP A 158 16.66 -3.48 9.13
N PRO A 159 17.12 -2.54 9.98
CA PRO A 159 18.15 -1.56 9.59
C PRO A 159 19.52 -2.19 9.33
N LYS A 160 19.73 -3.44 9.76
CA LYS A 160 20.99 -4.17 9.59
C LYS A 160 20.90 -5.29 8.54
N SER A 161 19.77 -5.38 7.82
CA SER A 161 19.53 -6.39 6.79
C SER A 161 19.79 -7.81 7.29
N LYS A 162 19.39 -8.11 8.52
CA LYS A 162 19.63 -9.43 9.16
C LYS A 162 18.57 -10.45 8.77
N LEU A 163 17.37 -9.99 8.44
CA LEU A 163 16.22 -10.81 8.12
C LEU A 163 15.97 -10.82 6.61
N LEU A 164 16.15 -9.68 5.96
CA LEU A 164 15.88 -9.51 4.54
C LEU A 164 17.00 -8.74 3.85
N ASP A 165 17.29 -9.11 2.60
CA ASP A 165 18.13 -8.30 1.74
C ASP A 165 17.49 -6.93 1.51
N GLN A 166 18.20 -5.88 1.88
CA GLN A 166 17.76 -4.53 1.56
C GLN A 166 17.78 -4.30 0.06
N ARG A 167 16.71 -3.68 -0.44
CA ARG A 167 16.55 -3.31 -1.84
C ARG A 167 16.26 -1.83 -1.91
N ASP A 168 16.91 -1.17 -2.87
CA ASP A 168 16.67 0.23 -3.14
C ASP A 168 15.22 0.49 -3.55
N VAL A 169 14.79 1.72 -3.33
CA VAL A 169 13.50 2.21 -3.84
C VAL A 169 13.57 2.22 -5.37
N ALA A 170 12.82 1.30 -5.99
CA ALA A 170 12.78 1.16 -7.44
C ALA A 170 11.71 2.06 -8.09
N ASN A 171 11.85 2.27 -9.40
CA ASN A 171 10.86 2.93 -10.27
C ASN A 171 10.63 4.43 -10.01
N LEU A 172 11.47 5.10 -9.21
CA LEU A 172 11.38 6.56 -9.00
C LEU A 172 11.54 7.35 -10.29
N ASP A 173 12.28 6.80 -11.26
CA ASP A 173 12.46 7.32 -12.62
C ASP A 173 11.16 7.31 -13.44
N LEU A 174 10.18 6.49 -13.04
CA LEU A 174 8.92 6.32 -13.76
C LEU A 174 7.78 7.20 -13.23
N ILE A 175 8.02 7.93 -12.14
CA ILE A 175 7.05 8.90 -11.61
C ILE A 175 6.87 10.02 -12.64
N LYS A 176 5.62 10.23 -13.06
CA LYS A 176 5.26 11.21 -14.10
C LYS A 176 5.25 12.62 -13.54
N ASN A 177 4.71 12.79 -12.34
CA ASN A 177 4.66 14.09 -11.68
C ASN A 177 5.97 14.40 -10.95
N GLN A 178 6.75 15.34 -11.47
CA GLN A 178 8.03 15.74 -10.90
C GLN A 178 7.92 16.16 -9.42
N GLN A 179 6.81 16.77 -9.02
CA GLN A 179 6.58 17.19 -7.65
C GLN A 179 6.36 16.00 -6.70
N VAL A 180 5.61 14.98 -7.14
CA VAL A 180 5.46 13.72 -6.39
C VAL A 180 6.84 13.09 -6.20
N ARG A 181 7.65 13.06 -7.26
CA ARG A 181 9.02 12.55 -7.22
C ARG A 181 9.89 13.33 -6.24
N SER A 182 9.84 14.66 -6.26
CA SER A 182 10.59 15.52 -5.34
C SER A 182 10.18 15.31 -3.88
N ALA A 183 8.87 15.26 -3.61
CA ALA A 183 8.35 15.02 -2.27
C ALA A 183 8.78 13.64 -1.73
N LEU A 184 8.73 12.61 -2.58
CA LEU A 184 9.15 11.27 -2.21
C LEU A 184 10.67 11.18 -2.00
N ASN A 185 11.47 11.83 -2.84
CA ASN A 185 12.93 11.90 -2.65
C ASN A 185 13.32 12.59 -1.33
N ALA A 186 12.62 13.67 -0.96
CA ALA A 186 12.84 14.33 0.32
C ALA A 186 12.57 13.38 1.49
N GLU A 187 11.47 12.62 1.44
CA GLU A 187 11.13 11.63 2.47
C GLU A 187 12.11 10.45 2.55
N ILE A 188 12.70 10.06 1.41
CA ILE A 188 13.76 9.05 1.38
C ILE A 188 15.06 9.60 1.99
N ALA A 189 15.38 10.87 1.76
CA ALA A 189 16.58 11.51 2.29
C ALA A 189 16.51 11.79 3.81
N GLU A 190 15.31 11.83 4.38
CA GLU A 190 15.08 11.98 5.82
C GLU A 190 15.27 10.68 6.64
N GLN A 191 15.67 9.58 6.00
CA GLN A 191 16.00 8.30 6.66
C GLN A 191 17.39 8.31 7.29
#